data_AF-C0HJM4-F1
#
_entry.id   AF-C0HJM4-F1
#
_cell.length_a   1.000
_cell.length_b   1.000
_cell.length_c   1.000
_cell.angle_alpha   90.00
_cell.angle_beta   90.00
_cell.angle_gamma   90.00
#
_symmetry.space_group_name_H-M   'P 1'
#
loop_
_entity.id
_entity.type
_entity.pdbx_description
1 polymer ?
#
loop_
_entity_poly.entity_id
_entity_poly.type
_entity_poly.pdbx_seq_one_letter_code
_entity_poly.pdbx_strand_id
1 'polypeptide(L)' 'AGEECDCGSPANPCCDAATCKLRPGAQCADGLCCDQCRFIKKGTVCRPARGDWNDDTCTGQSADCPRNPFH' A
#
# COMPACT_ATOMS: atom_id res chain seq x y z
N ALA A 1 6.86 17.84 9.17
CA ALA A 1 6.65 16.85 8.10
C ALA A 1 7.50 15.64 8.43
N GLY A 2 6.94 14.55 8.96
CA GLY A 2 7.78 13.50 9.54
C GLY A 2 7.12 12.19 9.97
N GLU A 3 5.80 12.05 9.83
CA GLU A 3 5.13 10.75 9.93
C GLU A 3 5.09 10.11 8.53
N GLU A 4 5.63 8.91 8.42
CA GLU A 4 5.54 8.10 7.18
C GLU A 4 4.37 7.14 7.23
N CYS A 5 3.88 6.85 8.44
CA CYS A 5 2.78 5.95 8.72
C CYS A 5 2.01 6.41 9.95
N ASP A 6 0.72 6.11 9.98
CA ASP A 6 -0.12 6.33 11.15
C ASP A 6 0.36 5.40 12.28
N CYS A 7 0.86 6.01 13.35
CA CYS A 7 1.31 5.36 14.57
C CYS A 7 0.24 5.36 15.68
N GLY A 8 -0.96 5.87 15.38
CA GLY A 8 -2.11 5.87 16.26
C GLY A 8 -2.62 4.46 16.61
N SER A 9 -3.64 4.40 17.47
CA SER A 9 -4.23 3.13 17.89
C SER A 9 -5.38 2.72 16.95
N PRO A 10 -5.43 1.47 16.44
CA PRO A 10 -4.51 0.37 16.71
C PRO A 10 -3.17 0.52 15.97
N ALA A 11 -2.06 0.24 16.68
CA ALA A 11 -0.72 0.38 16.13
C ALA A 11 -0.52 -0.54 14.92
N ASN A 12 -0.12 0.05 13.80
CA ASN A 12 0.24 -0.72 12.61
C ASN A 12 1.57 -1.46 12.86
N PRO A 13 1.64 -2.80 12.69
CA PRO A 13 2.85 -3.58 12.95
C PRO A 13 4.03 -3.22 12.03
N CYS A 14 3.78 -2.57 10.90
CA CYS A 14 4.79 -2.08 9.96
C CYS A 14 5.36 -0.71 10.34
N CYS A 15 4.66 0.00 11.23
CA CYS A 15 5.05 1.30 11.73
C CYS A 15 5.80 1.16 13.06
N ASP A 16 6.84 1.95 13.26
CA ASP A 16 7.46 2.15 14.56
C ASP A 16 6.66 3.22 15.32
N ALA A 17 5.96 2.80 16.37
CA ALA A 17 5.12 3.69 17.17
C ALA A 17 5.92 4.78 17.92
N ALA A 18 7.23 4.60 18.13
CA ALA A 18 8.06 5.60 18.80
C ALA A 18 8.48 6.74 17.86
N THR A 19 8.60 6.47 16.56
CA THR A 19 9.09 7.43 15.57
C THR A 19 8.07 7.80 14.49
N CYS A 20 6.95 7.07 14.42
CA CYS A 20 5.94 7.16 13.36
C CYS A 20 6.52 6.99 11.95
N LYS A 21 7.55 6.14 11.85
CA LYS A 21 8.25 5.79 10.60
C LYS A 21 8.10 4.31 10.29
N LEU A 22 8.34 3.95 9.03
CA LEU A 22 8.39 2.55 8.67
C LEU A 22 9.51 1.82 9.43
N ARG A 23 9.20 0.61 9.90
CA ARG A 23 10.21 -0.25 10.52
C ARG A 23 11.31 -0.62 9.51
N PRO A 24 12.54 -0.91 9.96
CA PRO A 24 13.58 -1.41 9.07
C PRO A 24 13.11 -2.63 8.26
N GLY A 25 13.16 -2.52 6.92
CA GLY A 25 12.72 -3.57 6.00
C GLY A 25 11.23 -3.51 5.60
N ALA A 26 10.42 -2.69 6.27
CA ALA A 26 9.07 -2.37 5.80
C ALA A 26 9.15 -1.42 4.61
N GLN A 27 8.38 -1.72 3.56
CA GLN A 27 8.24 -0.89 2.36
C GLN A 27 6.94 -0.06 2.40
N CYS A 28 5.98 -0.50 3.21
CA CYS A 28 4.68 0.13 3.37
C CYS A 28 4.11 -0.20 4.75
N ALA A 29 3.16 0.63 5.19
CA ALA A 29 2.37 0.36 6.39
C ALA A 29 0.91 0.11 6.05
N ASP A 30 0.34 0.89 5.13
CA ASP A 30 -1.06 0.80 4.76
C ASP A 30 -1.22 0.91 3.23
N GLY A 31 -2.37 0.46 2.73
CA GLY A 31 -2.74 0.49 1.31
C GLY A 31 -3.12 -0.87 0.74
N LEU A 32 -3.95 -0.88 -0.31
CA LEU A 32 -4.45 -2.10 -0.97
C LEU A 32 -3.35 -2.95 -1.61
N CYS A 33 -2.20 -2.35 -1.91
CA CYS A 33 -1.03 -3.01 -2.47
C CYS A 33 0.07 -3.25 -1.43
N CYS A 34 -0.25 -3.19 -0.14
CA CYS A 34 0.64 -3.53 0.96
C CYS A 34 0.20 -4.85 1.61
N ASP A 35 1.11 -5.82 1.68
CA ASP A 35 0.91 -7.06 2.44
C ASP A 35 2.17 -7.40 3.23
N GLN A 36 1.99 -7.79 4.50
CA GLN A 36 3.10 -8.06 5.43
C GLN A 36 4.20 -6.98 5.41
N CYS A 37 3.80 -5.71 5.37
CA CYS A 37 4.71 -4.56 5.29
C CYS A 37 5.54 -4.47 4.00
N ARG A 38 5.15 -5.17 2.93
CA ARG A 38 5.84 -5.19 1.64
C ARG A 38 4.89 -4.88 0.50
N PHE A 39 5.44 -4.32 -0.58
CA PHE A 39 4.64 -4.11 -1.78
C PHE A 39 4.26 -5.46 -2.39
N ILE A 40 2.98 -5.64 -2.67
CA ILE A 40 2.47 -6.79 -3.39
C ILE A 40 3.00 -6.74 -4.83
N LYS A 41 3.20 -7.91 -5.44
CA LYS A 41 3.75 -8.06 -6.79
C LYS A 41 3.02 -7.17 -7.82
N LYS A 42 3.81 -6.62 -8.75
CA LYS A 42 3.29 -5.90 -9.92
C LYS A 42 2.26 -6.76 -10.68
N GLY A 43 1.14 -6.15 -11.05
CA GLY A 43 0.06 -6.80 -11.80
C GLY A 43 -0.96 -7.54 -10.94
N THR A 44 -0.79 -7.59 -9.61
CA THR A 44 -1.86 -8.05 -8.72
C THR A 44 -3.03 -7.07 -8.79
N VAL A 45 -4.23 -7.59 -9.04
CA VAL A 45 -5.47 -6.80 -9.06
C VAL A 45 -5.80 -6.35 -7.64
N CYS A 46 -5.84 -5.04 -7.43
CA CYS A 46 -6.19 -4.42 -6.15
C CYS A 46 -7.60 -3.83 -6.16
N ARG A 47 -8.14 -3.50 -7.35
CA ARG A 47 -9.56 -3.20 -7.52
C ARG A 47 -10.06 -3.87 -8.81
N PRO A 48 -11.01 -4.81 -8.69
CA PRO A 48 -11.69 -5.37 -9.86
C PRO A 48 -12.44 -4.28 -10.61
N ALA A 49 -12.38 -4.37 -11.94
CA ALA A 49 -13.10 -3.49 -12.83
C ALA A 49 -14.62 -3.65 -12.72
N ARG A 50 -15.35 -2.66 -13.23
CA ARG A 50 -16.80 -2.74 -13.42
C ARG A 50 -17.11 -2.67 -14.91
N GLY A 51 -17.91 -3.60 -15.41
CA GLY A 51 -18.32 -3.62 -16.82
C GLY A 51 -17.16 -3.96 -17.74
N ASP A 52 -16.95 -3.13 -18.77
CA ASP A 52 -15.90 -3.24 -19.78
C ASP A 52 -14.59 -2.52 -19.39
N TRP A 53 -14.49 -2.05 -18.14
CA TRP A 53 -13.29 -1.36 -17.66
C TRP A 53 -12.14 -2.35 -17.40
N ASN A 54 -10.93 -1.82 -17.37
CA ASN A 54 -9.75 -2.58 -16.96
C ASN A 54 -9.60 -2.61 -15.44
N ASP A 55 -9.01 -3.69 -14.93
CA ASP A 55 -8.68 -3.81 -13.51
C ASP A 55 -7.61 -2.78 -13.10
N ASP A 56 -7.72 -2.26 -11.88
CA ASP A 56 -6.63 -1.51 -11.25
C ASP A 56 -5.64 -2.52 -10.65
N THR A 57 -4.36 -2.32 -10.96
CA THR A 57 -3.30 -3.25 -10.55
C THR A 57 -2.20 -2.56 -9.76
N CYS A 58 -1.63 -3.29 -8.81
CA CYS A 58 -0.47 -2.87 -8.05
C CYS A 58 0.74 -2.70 -8.96
N THR A 59 1.55 -1.68 -8.71
CA THR A 59 2.81 -1.44 -9.46
C THR A 59 3.97 -2.28 -8.94
N GLY A 60 3.86 -2.81 -7.71
CA GLY A 60 4.97 -3.43 -6.98
C GLY A 60 5.98 -2.44 -6.43
N GLN A 61 5.69 -1.14 -6.49
CA GLN A 61 6.59 -0.06 -6.07
C GLN A 61 5.90 0.95 -5.14
N SER A 62 4.58 0.84 -4.97
CA SER A 62 3.78 1.60 -4.02
C SER A 62 2.74 0.69 -3.36
N ALA A 63 2.28 1.09 -2.19
CA ALA A 63 1.15 0.51 -1.48
C ALA A 63 -0.21 0.99 -2.01
N ASP A 64 -0.20 2.08 -2.78
CA ASP A 64 -1.39 2.56 -3.46
C ASP A 64 -1.82 1.61 -4.57
N CYS A 65 -3.13 1.57 -4.79
CA CYS A 65 -3.74 0.97 -5.96
C CYS A 65 -4.01 2.08 -6.98
N PRO A 66 -3.06 2.41 -7.87
CA PRO A 66 -3.27 3.45 -8.86
C PRO A 66 -4.36 3.02 -9.83
N ARG A 67 -5.21 3.97 -10.19
CA ARG A 67 -6.21 3.76 -11.23
C ARG A 67 -5.50 3.49 -12.55
N ASN A 68 -5.89 2.44 -13.25
CA ASN A 68 -5.36 2.18 -14.58
C ASN A 68 -5.69 3.38 -15.48
N PRO A 69 -4.76 3.97 -16.25
CA PRO A 69 -5.08 5.11 -17.10
C PRO A 69 -5.86 4.73 -18.37
N PHE A 70 -5.93 3.44 -18.73
CA PHE A 70 -6.69 2.95 -19.90
C PHE A 70 -8.19 2.84 -19.61
N HIS A 71 -8.81 3.97 -19.28
CA HIS A 71 -10.27 4.15 -19.19
C HIS A 71 -10.83 4.87 -20.41
#